data_AF-A0A7C2K9G9-F1
#
_entry.id   AF-A0A7C2K9G9-F1
#
_cell.length_a   1.000
_cell.length_b   1.000
_cell.length_c   1.000
_cell.angle_alpha   90.00
_cell.angle_beta   90.00
_cell.angle_gamma   90.00
#
_symmetry.space_group_name_H-M   'P 1'
#
loop_
_entity.id
_entity.type
_entity.pdbx_description
1 polymer ?
#
loop_
_entity_poly.entity_id
_entity_poly.type
_entity_poly.pdbx_seq_one_letter_code
_entity_poly.pdbx_strand_id
1 'polypeptide(L)'
;MSVIAYADLTWPEVAALPRDLPLVVPLGLGEFDLAAAARRLKSQTLVVLPAVPYGFAQPGALGDLTVPPGLMRRVLLGIQRELRAQGFRRIAFLDGRRSAPSGAPGLRVVRGTARPAAAWDWPADLAERVVVVSTGHTEQHGPHLPLETDTRIVGAIADGVRAAAADRVVCLPAWPYGVSTHTRQYPGTLNLGGRTFEDFFLAIVGRLTARGACMVLFSNGHGGNHSFLVNVVKWAGERWPQTFTATEWLHTTGEALDRYRSSALGGMGHACELETSMMLHLRPESVHLERARRETDFISTPEYFMDWSEGGRLIANPPWTDDTTTGAYGDPTVATAEKGRRWLEAAVAEKIESIDEVREQHRRRAARRAERGLFGGS
;
A
#
# COMPACT_ATOMS: atom_id res chain seq x y z
N MET A 1 -10.70 -28.47 -1.13
CA MET A 1 -9.77 -27.60 -0.35
C MET A 1 -10.38 -26.21 -0.37
N SER A 2 -10.46 -25.54 0.78
CA SER A 2 -11.00 -24.19 0.91
C SER A 2 -9.86 -23.16 0.92
N VAL A 3 -10.07 -22.01 0.30
CA VAL A 3 -9.17 -20.84 0.36
C VAL A 3 -9.96 -19.68 0.93
N ILE A 4 -9.38 -19.03 1.94
CA ILE A 4 -9.88 -17.77 2.48
C ILE A 4 -8.87 -16.70 2.08
N ALA A 5 -9.29 -15.72 1.29
CA ALA A 5 -8.47 -14.55 0.99
C ALA A 5 -8.49 -13.62 2.20
N TYR A 6 -7.35 -13.47 2.88
CA TYR A 6 -7.26 -12.66 4.10
C TYR A 6 -7.62 -11.20 3.85
N ALA A 7 -7.23 -10.67 2.69
CA ALA A 7 -7.46 -9.30 2.29
C ALA A 7 -8.95 -8.97 2.11
N ASP A 8 -9.78 -9.97 1.80
CA ASP A 8 -11.22 -9.82 1.60
C ASP A 8 -12.01 -9.78 2.91
N LEU A 9 -11.38 -10.14 4.03
CA LEU A 9 -12.04 -10.19 5.32
C LEU A 9 -12.18 -8.78 5.90
N THR A 10 -13.19 -8.62 6.75
CA THR A 10 -13.28 -7.51 7.70
C THR A 10 -12.59 -7.90 9.01
N TRP A 11 -12.27 -6.93 9.87
CA TRP A 11 -11.61 -7.25 11.15
C TRP A 11 -12.42 -8.21 12.05
N PRO A 12 -13.77 -8.15 12.12
CA PRO A 12 -14.54 -9.13 12.90
C PRO A 12 -14.41 -10.55 12.36
N GLU A 13 -14.29 -10.72 11.05
CA GLU A 13 -14.09 -12.04 10.43
C GLU A 13 -12.69 -12.58 10.73
N VAL A 14 -11.66 -11.73 10.71
CA VAL A 14 -10.32 -12.09 11.19
C VAL A 14 -10.33 -12.46 12.67
N ALA A 15 -11.14 -11.77 13.48
CA ALA A 15 -11.32 -12.09 14.90
C ALA A 15 -11.91 -13.50 15.10
N ALA A 16 -12.81 -13.93 14.20
CA ALA A 16 -13.44 -15.24 14.22
C ALA A 16 -12.58 -16.39 13.63
N LEU A 17 -11.49 -16.09 12.92
CA LEU A 17 -10.64 -17.12 12.33
C LEU A 17 -9.96 -18.01 13.40
N PRO A 18 -9.98 -19.34 13.24
CA PRO A 18 -9.17 -20.23 14.07
C PRO A 18 -7.68 -19.92 13.96
N ARG A 19 -7.02 -19.72 15.11
CA ARG A 19 -5.61 -19.28 15.20
C ARG A 19 -4.59 -20.33 14.77
N ASP A 20 -5.04 -21.57 14.60
CA ASP A 20 -4.27 -22.70 14.10
C ASP A 20 -4.48 -22.97 12.60
N LEU A 21 -5.25 -22.14 11.88
CA LEU A 21 -5.26 -22.19 10.42
C LEU A 21 -3.88 -21.81 9.86
N PRO A 22 -3.40 -22.48 8.80
CA PRO A 22 -2.20 -22.04 8.11
C PRO A 22 -2.46 -20.76 7.32
N LEU A 23 -1.68 -19.74 7.64
CA LEU A 23 -1.59 -18.49 6.90
C LEU A 23 -0.43 -18.58 5.91
N VAL A 24 -0.69 -18.27 4.66
CA VAL A 24 0.31 -18.31 3.60
C VAL A 24 0.48 -16.95 2.95
N VAL A 25 1.73 -16.50 2.79
CA VAL A 25 2.09 -15.25 2.14
C VAL A 25 2.78 -15.58 0.82
N PRO A 26 2.16 -15.32 -0.34
CA PRO A 26 2.81 -15.52 -1.63
C PRO A 26 3.99 -14.58 -1.83
N LEU A 27 5.13 -15.12 -2.28
CA LEU A 27 6.29 -14.34 -2.67
C LEU A 27 6.31 -14.18 -4.19
N GLY A 28 5.76 -13.07 -4.66
CA GLY A 28 5.85 -12.60 -6.04
C GLY A 28 4.50 -12.58 -6.72
N LEU A 29 4.50 -12.06 -7.95
CA LEU A 29 3.30 -12.01 -8.78
C LEU A 29 3.07 -13.33 -9.50
N GLY A 30 1.81 -13.72 -9.69
CA GLY A 30 1.40 -14.86 -10.52
C GLY A 30 0.55 -15.88 -9.77
N GLU A 31 0.23 -16.97 -10.47
CA GLU A 31 -0.61 -18.05 -9.95
C GLU A 31 0.22 -19.09 -9.20
N PHE A 32 -0.15 -19.35 -7.94
CA PHE A 32 0.49 -20.34 -7.07
C PHE A 32 -0.36 -21.62 -6.97
N ASP A 33 0.27 -22.79 -6.99
CA ASP A 33 -0.41 -24.06 -6.70
C ASP A 33 -0.74 -24.17 -5.19
N LEU A 34 -1.87 -23.55 -4.80
CA LEU A 34 -2.36 -23.55 -3.43
C LEU A 34 -2.76 -24.95 -2.94
N ALA A 35 -3.18 -25.85 -3.83
CA ALA A 35 -3.50 -27.22 -3.47
C ALA A 35 -2.24 -27.99 -3.04
N ALA A 36 -1.12 -27.80 -3.74
CA ALA A 36 0.16 -28.36 -3.32
C ALA A 36 0.69 -27.73 -2.03
N ALA A 37 0.48 -26.43 -1.83
CA ALA A 37 0.80 -25.76 -0.57
C ALA A 37 -0.03 -26.36 0.60
N ALA A 38 -1.33 -26.58 0.40
CA ALA A 38 -2.24 -27.14 1.39
C ALA A 38 -1.84 -28.56 1.80
N ARG A 39 -1.47 -29.42 0.82
CA ARG A 39 -0.92 -30.77 1.09
C ARG A 39 0.35 -30.71 1.94
N ARG A 40 1.30 -29.83 1.60
CA ARG A 40 2.55 -29.65 2.37
C ARG A 40 2.32 -29.11 3.77
N LEU A 41 1.31 -28.24 3.92
CA LEU A 41 0.92 -27.66 5.20
C LEU A 41 -0.02 -28.58 6.00
N LYS A 42 -0.43 -29.74 5.45
CA LYS A 42 -1.37 -30.69 6.07
C LYS A 42 -2.64 -29.99 6.54
N SER A 43 -3.30 -29.27 5.63
CA SER A 43 -4.55 -28.57 5.91
C SER A 43 -5.52 -28.68 4.73
N GLN A 44 -6.81 -28.70 5.04
CA GLN A 44 -7.87 -28.64 4.03
C GLN A 44 -8.27 -27.19 3.72
N THR A 45 -7.91 -26.25 4.58
CA THR A 45 -8.18 -24.81 4.46
C THR A 45 -6.89 -24.01 4.57
N LEU A 46 -6.70 -23.03 3.69
CA LEU A 46 -5.61 -22.06 3.77
C LEU A 46 -6.18 -20.64 3.85
N VAL A 47 -5.54 -19.81 4.67
CA VAL A 47 -5.75 -18.36 4.66
C VAL A 47 -4.62 -17.73 3.85
N VAL A 48 -4.92 -17.11 2.72
CA VAL A 48 -3.94 -16.54 1.80
C VAL A 48 -3.90 -15.03 1.98
N LEU A 49 -2.74 -14.51 2.36
CA LEU A 49 -2.49 -13.07 2.45
C LEU A 49 -2.21 -12.48 1.07
N PRO A 50 -2.28 -11.14 0.93
CA PRO A 50 -1.75 -10.45 -0.25
C PRO A 50 -0.34 -10.93 -0.59
N ALA A 51 0.01 -10.92 -1.87
CA ALA A 51 1.37 -11.26 -2.27
C ALA A 51 2.34 -10.16 -1.86
N VAL A 52 3.59 -10.51 -1.55
CA VAL A 52 4.69 -9.54 -1.56
C VAL A 52 5.15 -9.41 -3.02
N PRO A 53 4.87 -8.30 -3.72
CA PRO A 53 4.95 -8.28 -5.19
C PRO A 53 6.40 -8.23 -5.72
N TYR A 54 7.31 -7.58 -4.99
CA TYR A 54 8.70 -7.34 -5.42
C TYR A 54 9.66 -7.20 -4.20
N GLY A 55 10.93 -6.89 -4.45
CA GLY A 55 11.97 -6.80 -3.41
C GLY A 55 12.92 -8.01 -3.36
N PHE A 56 12.74 -8.99 -4.24
CA PHE A 56 13.54 -10.20 -4.34
C PHE A 56 13.59 -10.67 -5.79
N ALA A 57 14.57 -11.51 -6.12
CA ALA A 57 14.84 -11.92 -7.49
C ALA A 57 13.70 -12.77 -8.05
N GLN A 58 12.90 -12.27 -8.97
CA GLN A 58 11.78 -13.00 -9.57
C GLN A 58 11.94 -13.04 -11.08
N PRO A 59 12.58 -14.07 -11.65
CA PRO A 59 12.75 -14.20 -13.09
C PRO A 59 11.43 -13.97 -13.83
N GLY A 60 11.48 -13.16 -14.89
CA GLY A 60 10.31 -12.74 -15.65
C GLY A 60 9.57 -11.54 -15.06
N ALA A 61 9.30 -11.44 -13.75
CA ALA A 61 8.50 -10.32 -13.24
C ALA A 61 9.34 -9.03 -13.08
N LEU A 62 9.08 -8.27 -12.02
CA LEU A 62 9.92 -7.14 -11.58
C LEU A 62 11.32 -7.58 -11.12
N GLY A 63 11.86 -8.70 -11.63
CA GLY A 63 12.93 -9.52 -11.05
C GLY A 63 14.25 -8.82 -10.74
N ASP A 64 14.46 -7.62 -11.29
CA ASP A 64 15.62 -6.78 -11.04
C ASP A 64 15.42 -5.77 -9.89
N LEU A 65 14.18 -5.57 -9.45
CA LEU A 65 13.76 -4.71 -8.35
C LEU A 65 13.94 -5.44 -7.00
N THR A 66 15.19 -5.77 -6.70
CA THR A 66 15.61 -6.55 -5.53
C THR A 66 16.19 -5.66 -4.44
N VAL A 67 15.81 -5.88 -3.19
CA VAL A 67 16.47 -5.23 -2.04
C VAL A 67 17.50 -6.18 -1.41
N PRO A 68 18.43 -5.70 -0.56
CA PRO A 68 19.35 -6.57 0.15
C PRO A 68 18.62 -7.71 0.89
N PRO A 69 19.11 -8.97 0.85
CA PRO A 69 18.42 -10.12 1.45
C PRO A 69 18.07 -9.94 2.94
N GLY A 70 18.95 -9.28 3.70
CA GLY A 70 18.72 -8.97 5.11
C GLY A 70 17.54 -8.01 5.32
N LEU A 71 17.36 -7.03 4.43
CA LEU A 71 16.23 -6.10 4.47
C LEU A 71 14.93 -6.79 4.06
N MET A 72 14.94 -7.61 3.00
CA MET A 72 13.78 -8.41 2.64
C MET A 72 13.37 -9.35 3.79
N ARG A 73 14.35 -9.95 4.48
CA ARG A 73 14.09 -10.74 5.69
C ARG A 73 13.40 -9.93 6.79
N ARG A 74 13.77 -8.66 7.00
CA ARG A 74 13.09 -7.78 7.97
C ARG A 74 11.63 -7.55 7.58
N VAL A 75 11.33 -7.32 6.31
CA VAL A 75 9.96 -7.18 5.79
C VAL A 75 9.13 -8.43 6.12
N LEU A 76 9.61 -9.62 5.73
CA LEU A 76 8.89 -10.87 5.97
C LEU A 76 8.71 -11.17 7.47
N LEU A 77 9.72 -10.86 8.29
CA LEU A 77 9.61 -10.99 9.74
C LEU A 77 8.63 -9.98 10.36
N GLY A 78 8.48 -8.78 9.80
CA GLY A 78 7.47 -7.80 10.20
C GLY A 78 6.05 -8.36 10.02
N ILE A 79 5.76 -8.91 8.83
CA ILE A 79 4.48 -9.58 8.55
C ILE A 79 4.25 -10.73 9.53
N GLN A 80 5.24 -11.61 9.70
CA GLN A 80 5.14 -12.74 10.63
C GLN A 80 4.93 -12.29 12.08
N ARG A 81 5.59 -11.20 12.51
CA ARG A 81 5.50 -10.67 13.87
C ARG A 81 4.07 -10.23 14.17
N GLU A 82 3.43 -9.46 13.29
CA GLU A 82 2.06 -8.98 13.52
C GLU A 82 1.05 -10.13 13.50
N LEU A 83 1.17 -11.08 12.57
CA LEU A 83 0.32 -12.26 12.56
C LEU A 83 0.45 -13.08 13.86
N ARG A 84 1.67 -13.21 14.41
CA ARG A 84 1.89 -13.86 15.71
C ARG A 84 1.34 -13.05 16.87
N ALA A 85 1.44 -11.73 16.83
CA ALA A 85 0.86 -10.85 17.84
C ALA A 85 -0.67 -10.99 17.91
N GLN A 86 -1.31 -11.26 16.76
CA GLN A 86 -2.74 -11.60 16.66
C GLN A 86 -3.05 -13.08 17.00
N GLY A 87 -2.05 -13.86 17.43
CA GLY A 87 -2.21 -15.24 17.90
C GLY A 87 -2.04 -16.33 16.84
N PHE A 88 -1.86 -16.00 15.56
CA PHE A 88 -1.68 -17.00 14.51
C PHE A 88 -0.32 -17.69 14.62
N ARG A 89 -0.32 -19.02 14.61
CA ARG A 89 0.90 -19.82 14.87
C ARG A 89 1.52 -20.44 13.63
N ARG A 90 0.72 -20.73 12.60
CA ARG A 90 1.14 -21.47 11.40
C ARG A 90 1.28 -20.54 10.21
N ILE A 91 2.38 -19.79 10.17
CA ILE A 91 2.67 -18.85 9.08
C ILE A 91 3.71 -19.46 8.15
N ALA A 92 3.49 -19.36 6.84
CA ALA A 92 4.42 -19.81 5.82
C ALA A 92 4.50 -18.84 4.64
N PHE A 93 5.66 -18.76 4.01
CA PHE A 93 5.89 -17.97 2.80
C PHE A 93 5.98 -18.91 1.60
N LEU A 94 5.15 -18.69 0.58
CA LEU A 94 5.13 -19.52 -0.63
C LEU A 94 6.16 -18.99 -1.60
N ASP A 95 7.24 -19.75 -1.77
CA ASP A 95 8.29 -19.44 -2.74
C ASP A 95 8.11 -20.33 -3.98
N GLY A 96 7.50 -19.76 -5.01
CA GLY A 96 7.28 -20.43 -6.28
C GLY A 96 8.50 -20.41 -7.22
N ARG A 97 9.54 -19.62 -6.91
CA ARG A 97 10.61 -19.29 -7.87
C ARG A 97 12.03 -19.43 -7.32
N ARG A 98 12.19 -20.01 -6.12
CA ARG A 98 13.48 -20.15 -5.40
C ARG A 98 14.14 -18.80 -5.14
N SER A 99 13.29 -17.83 -4.85
CA SER A 99 13.62 -16.42 -4.76
C SER A 99 13.61 -15.91 -3.33
N ALA A 100 13.06 -16.69 -2.41
CA ALA A 100 13.10 -16.35 -1.00
C ALA A 100 14.57 -16.30 -0.55
N PRO A 101 14.92 -15.39 0.37
CA PRO A 101 16.23 -15.41 1.01
C PRO A 101 16.43 -16.77 1.71
N SER A 102 17.09 -17.70 1.03
CA SER A 102 17.25 -19.08 1.47
C SER A 102 18.06 -19.12 2.77
N GLY A 103 17.60 -19.90 3.76
CA GLY A 103 18.34 -20.10 5.00
C GLY A 103 18.10 -19.07 6.10
N ALA A 104 17.12 -18.17 5.95
CA ALA A 104 16.76 -17.20 6.99
C ALA A 104 16.19 -17.90 8.25
N PRO A 105 16.90 -17.87 9.40
CA PRO A 105 16.39 -18.47 10.64
C PRO A 105 15.05 -17.84 11.03
N GLY A 106 14.07 -18.65 11.42
CA GLY A 106 12.78 -18.17 11.92
C GLY A 106 11.68 -17.90 10.88
N LEU A 107 11.96 -18.07 9.57
CA LEU A 107 10.93 -18.05 8.52
C LEU A 107 10.65 -19.47 8.02
N ARG A 108 9.36 -19.83 7.91
CA ARG A 108 8.95 -21.08 7.27
C ARG A 108 8.66 -20.82 5.79
N VAL A 109 9.55 -21.27 4.91
CA VAL A 109 9.35 -21.17 3.46
C VAL A 109 8.84 -22.50 2.92
N VAL A 110 7.73 -22.46 2.19
CA VAL A 110 7.17 -23.61 1.49
C VAL A 110 7.44 -23.43 0.01
N ARG A 111 8.22 -24.34 -0.56
CA ARG A 111 8.48 -24.37 -2.00
C ARG A 111 7.21 -24.78 -2.73
N GLY A 112 6.81 -23.96 -3.69
CA GLY A 112 5.67 -24.21 -4.57
C GLY A 112 6.10 -24.24 -6.03
N THR A 113 5.15 -24.57 -6.89
CA THR A 113 5.20 -24.28 -8.33
C THR A 113 4.31 -23.06 -8.56
N ALA A 114 4.87 -22.02 -9.17
CA ALA A 114 4.09 -20.88 -9.65
C ALA A 114 4.25 -20.78 -11.16
N ARG A 115 3.16 -20.47 -11.88
CA ARG A 115 3.28 -20.14 -13.30
C ARG A 115 4.14 -18.88 -13.42
N PRO A 116 5.13 -18.83 -14.34
CA PRO A 116 5.91 -17.63 -14.54
C PRO A 116 4.97 -16.47 -14.92
N ALA A 117 5.08 -15.35 -14.22
CA ALA A 117 4.52 -14.10 -14.68
C ALA A 117 5.28 -13.69 -15.95
N ALA A 118 4.59 -12.97 -16.83
CA ALA A 118 5.22 -12.40 -18.02
C ALA A 118 6.43 -11.53 -17.65
N ALA A 119 7.36 -11.42 -18.61
CA ALA A 119 8.45 -10.44 -18.58
C ALA A 119 7.90 -9.07 -18.17
N TRP A 120 8.43 -8.43 -17.11
CA TRP A 120 8.08 -7.05 -16.83
C TRP A 120 8.74 -6.17 -17.89
N ASP A 121 7.89 -5.52 -18.69
CA ASP A 121 8.32 -4.70 -19.80
C ASP A 121 8.75 -3.33 -19.29
N TRP A 122 10.05 -3.22 -18.98
CA TRP A 122 10.65 -1.94 -18.64
C TRP A 122 10.88 -1.15 -19.93
N PRO A 123 10.26 0.03 -20.07
CA PRO A 123 10.35 0.77 -21.32
C PRO A 123 11.74 1.37 -21.50
N ALA A 124 12.23 1.44 -22.74
CA ALA A 124 13.59 1.91 -23.05
C ALA A 124 13.82 3.39 -22.70
N ASP A 125 12.75 4.18 -22.71
CA ASP A 125 12.67 5.60 -22.34
C ASP A 125 12.32 5.79 -20.84
N LEU A 126 12.69 4.84 -19.95
CA LEU A 126 12.39 4.92 -18.52
C LEU A 126 12.83 6.25 -17.85
N ALA A 127 13.90 6.86 -18.34
CA ALA A 127 14.39 8.16 -17.87
C ALA A 127 13.41 9.32 -18.12
N GLU A 128 12.53 9.20 -19.11
CA GLU A 128 11.54 10.21 -19.51
C GLU A 128 10.17 10.02 -18.83
N ARG A 129 10.00 8.90 -18.13
CA ARG A 129 8.75 8.49 -17.49
C ARG A 129 8.79 8.65 -15.97
N VAL A 130 7.62 8.89 -15.39
CA VAL A 130 7.44 8.86 -13.94
C VAL A 130 7.15 7.42 -13.50
N VAL A 131 8.00 6.85 -12.65
CA VAL A 131 7.71 5.57 -12.02
C VAL A 131 6.78 5.81 -10.84
N VAL A 132 5.53 5.34 -10.95
CA VAL A 132 4.52 5.44 -9.90
C VAL A 132 4.63 4.20 -9.00
N VAL A 133 5.01 4.43 -7.74
CA VAL A 133 5.11 3.39 -6.71
C VAL A 133 3.87 3.49 -5.81
N SER A 134 2.89 2.63 -6.04
CA SER A 134 1.65 2.62 -5.25
C SER A 134 1.85 1.91 -3.91
N THR A 135 1.55 2.60 -2.81
CA THR A 135 1.70 2.07 -1.45
C THR A 135 0.34 2.06 -0.75
N GLY A 136 -0.23 0.87 -0.59
CA GLY A 136 -1.44 0.66 0.21
C GLY A 136 -1.11 0.08 1.58
N HIS A 137 -2.08 -0.66 2.12
CA HIS A 137 -1.97 -1.41 3.35
C HIS A 137 -2.94 -2.61 3.36
N THR A 138 -2.67 -3.57 4.25
CA THR A 138 -3.62 -4.56 4.77
C THR A 138 -4.01 -4.14 6.20
N GLU A 139 -5.13 -3.46 6.36
CA GLU A 139 -5.54 -2.81 7.61
C GLU A 139 -7.05 -2.92 7.84
N GLN A 140 -7.45 -3.10 9.10
CA GLN A 140 -8.84 -3.01 9.52
C GLN A 140 -9.50 -1.71 9.04
N HIS A 141 -10.67 -1.78 8.41
CA HIS A 141 -11.42 -0.58 8.00
C HIS A 141 -12.82 -0.62 8.59
N GLY A 142 -12.88 -0.60 9.92
CA GLY A 142 -14.13 -0.82 10.63
C GLY A 142 -14.71 -2.22 10.34
N PRO A 143 -15.94 -2.50 10.79
CA PRO A 143 -16.57 -3.80 10.61
C PRO A 143 -17.14 -4.00 9.19
N HIS A 144 -17.15 -2.98 8.34
CA HIS A 144 -17.86 -2.98 7.06
C HIS A 144 -16.98 -3.06 5.81
N LEU A 145 -15.69 -2.68 5.88
CA LEU A 145 -14.79 -2.70 4.73
C LEU A 145 -13.71 -3.79 4.85
N PRO A 146 -13.27 -4.35 3.71
CA PRO A 146 -12.26 -5.39 3.69
C PRO A 146 -10.86 -4.82 4.01
N LEU A 147 -9.97 -5.69 4.49
CA LEU A 147 -8.61 -5.30 4.87
C LEU A 147 -7.79 -4.69 3.74
N GLU A 148 -8.14 -4.96 2.48
CA GLU A 148 -7.40 -4.48 1.31
C GLU A 148 -7.78 -3.07 0.83
N THR A 149 -8.69 -2.37 1.51
CA THR A 149 -9.28 -1.09 1.07
C THR A 149 -8.25 -0.14 0.45
N ASP A 150 -7.20 0.23 1.19
CA ASP A 150 -6.13 1.12 0.71
C ASP A 150 -5.43 0.61 -0.55
N THR A 151 -5.10 -0.68 -0.56
CA THR A 151 -4.38 -1.33 -1.66
C THR A 151 -5.25 -1.39 -2.91
N ARG A 152 -6.54 -1.70 -2.75
CA ARG A 152 -7.52 -1.77 -3.83
C ARG A 152 -7.73 -0.41 -4.46
N ILE A 153 -7.92 0.63 -3.64
CA ILE A 153 -8.15 1.99 -4.13
C ILE A 153 -6.92 2.52 -4.88
N VAL A 154 -5.73 2.47 -4.25
CA VAL A 154 -4.51 2.99 -4.89
C VAL A 154 -4.10 2.19 -6.13
N GLY A 155 -4.45 0.90 -6.17
CA GLY A 155 -4.32 0.05 -7.36
C GLY A 155 -5.23 0.50 -8.50
N ALA A 156 -6.51 0.77 -8.21
CA ALA A 156 -7.46 1.25 -9.21
C ALA A 156 -7.07 2.62 -9.79
N ILE A 157 -6.54 3.52 -8.95
CA ILE A 157 -6.00 4.81 -9.40
C ILE A 157 -4.81 4.59 -10.34
N ALA A 158 -3.88 3.71 -9.97
CA ALA A 158 -2.74 3.38 -10.82
C ALA A 158 -3.15 2.77 -12.18
N ASP A 159 -4.22 1.96 -12.19
CA ASP A 159 -4.79 1.43 -13.44
C ASP A 159 -5.39 2.54 -14.33
N GLY A 160 -6.14 3.47 -13.74
CA GLY A 160 -6.68 4.62 -14.47
C GLY A 160 -5.58 5.52 -15.05
N VAL A 161 -4.54 5.79 -14.25
CA VAL A 161 -3.37 6.58 -14.68
C VAL A 161 -2.60 5.88 -15.80
N ARG A 162 -2.37 4.58 -15.67
CA ARG A 162 -1.73 3.77 -16.71
C ARG A 162 -2.54 3.79 -18.01
N ALA A 163 -3.86 3.77 -17.95
CA ALA A 163 -4.71 3.87 -19.13
C ALA A 163 -4.66 5.27 -19.77
N ALA A 164 -4.61 6.34 -18.98
CA ALA A 164 -4.67 7.73 -19.46
C ALA A 164 -3.30 8.34 -19.85
N ALA A 165 -2.20 7.79 -19.34
CA ALA A 165 -0.86 8.37 -19.49
C ALA A 165 0.22 7.31 -19.77
N ALA A 166 -0.14 6.25 -20.50
CA ALA A 166 0.70 5.08 -20.76
C ALA A 166 2.08 5.38 -21.34
N ASP A 167 2.26 6.53 -22.01
CA ASP A 167 3.51 7.03 -22.59
C ASP A 167 4.37 7.83 -21.60
N ARG A 168 3.79 8.28 -20.48
CA ARG A 168 4.45 9.13 -19.47
C ARG A 168 4.77 8.41 -18.17
N VAL A 169 4.20 7.23 -17.93
CA VAL A 169 4.31 6.53 -16.64
C VAL A 169 4.78 5.09 -16.75
N VAL A 170 5.29 4.59 -15.62
CA VAL A 170 5.39 3.15 -15.31
C VAL A 170 4.78 2.94 -13.93
N CYS A 171 3.61 2.30 -13.87
CA CYS A 171 2.95 1.99 -12.60
C CYS A 171 3.40 0.63 -12.07
N LEU A 172 4.00 0.60 -10.88
CA LEU A 172 4.33 -0.65 -10.20
C LEU A 172 3.06 -1.26 -9.55
N PRO A 173 3.01 -2.58 -9.34
CA PRO A 173 1.95 -3.22 -8.56
C PRO A 173 1.84 -2.58 -7.17
N ALA A 174 0.62 -2.39 -6.70
CA ALA A 174 0.37 -1.84 -5.38
C ALA A 174 1.00 -2.70 -4.27
N TRP A 175 1.72 -2.06 -3.37
CA TRP A 175 2.36 -2.70 -2.23
C TRP A 175 1.38 -2.79 -1.04
N PRO A 176 1.05 -3.98 -0.52
CA PRO A 176 -0.04 -4.16 0.44
C PRO A 176 0.39 -4.13 1.92
N TYR A 177 1.62 -3.72 2.23
CA TYR A 177 2.15 -3.77 3.60
C TYR A 177 2.79 -2.45 4.03
N GLY A 178 2.13 -1.70 4.90
CA GLY A 178 2.59 -0.39 5.32
C GLY A 178 3.04 -0.31 6.77
N VAL A 179 2.84 0.87 7.33
CA VAL A 179 3.05 1.18 8.74
C VAL A 179 1.71 1.62 9.35
N SER A 180 1.24 0.85 10.32
CA SER A 180 0.11 1.23 11.17
C SER A 180 0.50 1.08 12.64
N THR A 181 0.25 2.11 13.43
CA THR A 181 0.59 2.14 14.86
C THR A 181 -0.51 1.60 15.78
N HIS A 182 -1.68 1.24 15.22
CA HIS A 182 -2.90 0.89 15.97
C HIS A 182 -3.28 -0.60 15.84
N THR A 183 -2.28 -1.49 15.74
CA THR A 183 -2.50 -2.89 15.32
C THR A 183 -3.09 -3.83 16.36
N ARG A 184 -3.24 -3.41 17.62
CA ARG A 184 -3.51 -4.35 18.73
C ARG A 184 -4.99 -4.52 19.04
N GLN A 185 -5.81 -3.55 18.70
CA GLN A 185 -7.21 -3.49 19.14
C GLN A 185 -8.16 -4.15 18.15
N TYR A 186 -7.81 -4.11 16.85
CA TYR A 186 -8.60 -4.68 15.77
C TYR A 186 -7.73 -5.67 14.98
N PRO A 187 -8.06 -6.98 15.01
CA PRO A 187 -7.35 -7.99 14.22
C PRO A 187 -7.38 -7.70 12.72
N GLY A 188 -6.39 -8.13 11.96
CA GLY A 188 -6.32 -7.87 10.52
C GLY A 188 -5.16 -6.96 10.12
N THR A 189 -4.88 -5.95 10.94
CA THR A 189 -3.86 -4.93 10.62
C THR A 189 -2.45 -5.48 10.73
N LEU A 190 -1.66 -5.23 9.67
CA LEU A 190 -0.24 -5.54 9.63
C LEU A 190 0.60 -4.28 9.91
N ASN A 191 1.90 -4.43 10.11
CA ASN A 191 2.80 -3.32 10.38
C ASN A 191 4.23 -3.79 10.16
N LEU A 192 4.90 -3.25 9.15
CA LEU A 192 6.31 -3.58 8.89
C LEU A 192 7.26 -2.94 9.93
N GLY A 193 6.81 -1.88 10.59
CA GLY A 193 7.60 -0.97 11.40
C GLY A 193 8.28 0.08 10.53
N GLY A 194 8.24 1.34 10.98
CA GLY A 194 8.70 2.52 10.24
C GLY A 194 10.06 2.36 9.56
N ARG A 195 11.10 1.96 10.33
CA ARG A 195 12.46 1.80 9.78
C ARG A 195 12.55 0.74 8.68
N THR A 196 11.83 -0.38 8.82
CA THR A 196 11.82 -1.43 7.79
C THR A 196 11.15 -0.92 6.52
N PHE A 197 10.05 -0.19 6.67
CA PHE A 197 9.32 0.43 5.55
C PHE A 197 10.20 1.47 4.83
N GLU A 198 10.81 2.39 5.57
CA GLU A 198 11.69 3.43 5.03
C GLU A 198 12.88 2.81 4.29
N ASP A 199 13.61 1.90 4.95
CA ASP A 199 14.77 1.23 4.34
C ASP A 199 14.37 0.48 3.06
N PHE A 200 13.21 -0.19 3.07
CA PHE A 200 12.71 -0.93 1.93
C PHE A 200 12.45 0.00 0.74
N PHE A 201 11.63 1.03 0.92
CA PHE A 201 11.29 1.92 -0.19
C PHE A 201 12.46 2.77 -0.65
N LEU A 202 13.38 3.13 0.25
CA LEU A 202 14.63 3.78 -0.13
C LEU A 202 15.51 2.85 -0.98
N ALA A 203 15.60 1.55 -0.64
CA ALA A 203 16.29 0.57 -1.48
C ALA A 203 15.60 0.39 -2.84
N ILE A 204 14.26 0.41 -2.88
CA ILE A 204 13.48 0.36 -4.13
C ILE A 204 13.80 1.56 -5.02
N VAL A 205 13.81 2.79 -4.49
CA VAL A 205 14.21 3.99 -5.25
C VAL A 205 15.62 3.82 -5.80
N GLY A 206 16.57 3.36 -4.99
CA GLY A 206 17.93 3.12 -5.46
C GLY A 206 18.03 2.11 -6.61
N ARG A 207 17.21 1.06 -6.58
CA ARG A 207 17.14 0.10 -7.71
C ARG A 207 16.48 0.71 -8.94
N LEU A 208 15.46 1.55 -8.79
CA LEU A 208 14.85 2.27 -9.91
C LEU A 208 15.85 3.25 -10.55
N THR A 209 16.56 4.03 -9.73
CA THR A 209 17.62 4.94 -10.21
C THR A 209 18.73 4.17 -10.92
N ALA A 210 19.19 3.05 -10.37
CA ALA A 210 20.22 2.21 -11.01
C ALA A 210 19.76 1.63 -12.37
N ARG A 211 18.45 1.55 -12.62
CA ARG A 211 17.86 1.14 -13.90
C ARG A 211 17.69 2.31 -14.87
N GLY A 212 17.96 3.54 -14.46
CA GLY A 212 17.81 4.74 -15.28
C GLY A 212 16.54 5.54 -15.02
N ALA A 213 15.73 5.21 -13.99
CA ALA A 213 14.61 6.06 -13.62
C ALA A 213 15.09 7.41 -13.08
N CYS A 214 14.60 8.50 -13.66
CA CYS A 214 14.93 9.86 -13.23
C CYS A 214 13.81 10.54 -12.42
N MET A 215 12.62 9.94 -12.40
CA MET A 215 11.44 10.48 -11.72
C MET A 215 10.66 9.35 -11.03
N VAL A 216 10.40 9.51 -9.74
CA VAL A 216 9.65 8.56 -8.93
C VAL A 216 8.57 9.29 -8.14
N LEU A 217 7.33 8.80 -8.22
CA LEU A 217 6.20 9.31 -7.46
C LEU A 217 5.63 8.19 -6.59
N PHE A 218 5.66 8.37 -5.26
CA PHE A 218 4.91 7.53 -4.36
C PHE A 218 3.43 7.94 -4.39
N SER A 219 2.57 7.01 -4.82
CA SER A 219 1.13 7.17 -4.75
C SER A 219 0.65 6.48 -3.49
N ASN A 220 0.34 7.26 -2.45
CA ASN A 220 0.05 6.74 -1.12
C ASN A 220 -1.45 6.56 -0.90
N GLY A 221 -1.87 5.35 -0.52
CA GLY A 221 -3.26 5.04 -0.18
C GLY A 221 -3.54 4.88 1.31
N HIS A 222 -2.55 5.10 2.19
CA HIS A 222 -2.70 4.89 3.63
C HIS A 222 -2.07 6.02 4.44
N GLY A 223 -2.83 6.62 5.37
CA GLY A 223 -2.38 7.77 6.15
C GLY A 223 -1.11 7.48 6.96
N GLY A 224 -1.06 6.30 7.59
CA GLY A 224 0.06 5.88 8.44
C GLY A 224 1.40 5.73 7.69
N ASN A 225 1.39 5.58 6.36
CA ASN A 225 2.61 5.56 5.56
C ASN A 225 3.22 6.95 5.34
N HIS A 226 2.43 8.02 5.41
CA HIS A 226 2.81 9.32 4.85
C HIS A 226 4.10 9.88 5.47
N SER A 227 4.18 9.95 6.80
CA SER A 227 5.35 10.51 7.49
C SER A 227 6.65 9.75 7.16
N PHE A 228 6.56 8.43 6.98
CA PHE A 228 7.69 7.59 6.57
C PHE A 228 8.05 7.78 5.09
N LEU A 229 7.07 7.96 4.20
CA LEU A 229 7.32 8.30 2.79
C LEU A 229 7.99 9.67 2.64
N VAL A 230 7.62 10.66 3.45
CA VAL A 230 8.31 11.96 3.50
C VAL A 230 9.78 11.78 3.86
N ASN A 231 10.11 10.92 4.82
CA ASN A 231 11.50 10.60 5.15
C ASN A 231 12.20 9.90 3.97
N VAL A 232 11.55 8.92 3.32
CA VAL A 232 12.10 8.25 2.13
C VAL A 232 12.44 9.26 1.03
N VAL A 233 11.54 10.19 0.72
CA VAL A 233 11.75 11.23 -0.29
C VAL A 233 12.97 12.10 0.05
N LYS A 234 13.12 12.52 1.31
CA LYS A 234 14.28 13.33 1.75
C LYS A 234 15.60 12.58 1.59
N TRP A 235 15.66 11.33 2.07
CA TRP A 235 16.86 10.49 1.93
C TRP A 235 17.15 10.12 0.48
N ALA A 236 16.13 9.91 -0.35
CA ALA A 236 16.30 9.68 -1.78
C ALA A 236 16.90 10.90 -2.48
N GLY A 237 16.43 12.11 -2.15
CA GLY A 237 16.98 13.36 -2.69
C GLY A 237 18.45 13.59 -2.32
N GLU A 238 18.87 13.15 -1.12
CA GLU A 238 20.28 13.18 -0.72
C GLU A 238 21.12 12.15 -1.49
N ARG A 239 20.64 10.90 -1.59
CA ARG A 239 21.41 9.79 -2.17
C ARG A 239 21.46 9.79 -3.69
N TRP A 240 20.40 10.29 -4.34
CA TRP A 240 20.23 10.32 -5.79
C TRP A 240 19.71 11.69 -6.24
N PRO A 241 20.52 12.77 -6.12
CA PRO A 241 20.09 14.15 -6.39
C PRO A 241 19.69 14.42 -7.86
N GLN A 242 20.01 13.50 -8.77
CA GLN A 242 19.59 13.56 -10.17
C GLN A 242 18.18 12.99 -10.38
N THR A 243 17.71 12.13 -9.47
CA THR A 243 16.37 11.52 -9.50
C THR A 243 15.40 12.38 -8.69
N PHE A 244 14.39 12.95 -9.34
CA PHE A 244 13.33 13.66 -8.64
C PHE A 244 12.37 12.65 -8.01
N THR A 245 12.35 12.58 -6.68
CA THR A 245 11.48 11.67 -5.94
C THR A 245 10.46 12.51 -5.17
N ALA A 246 9.17 12.15 -5.26
CA ALA A 246 8.09 12.85 -4.59
C ALA A 246 7.09 11.88 -3.96
N THR A 247 6.30 12.38 -3.01
CA THR A 247 5.12 11.72 -2.46
C THR A 247 4.04 12.78 -2.27
N GLU A 248 2.80 12.33 -2.19
CA GLU A 248 1.67 13.14 -1.76
C GLU A 248 1.26 12.76 -0.33
N TRP A 249 0.30 13.50 0.25
CA TRP A 249 -0.34 13.11 1.50
C TRP A 249 -1.05 11.76 1.34
N LEU A 250 -2.11 11.76 0.54
CA LEU A 250 -2.93 10.61 0.18
C LEU A 250 -3.35 10.68 -1.29
N HIS A 251 -4.04 9.66 -1.77
CA HIS A 251 -4.36 9.44 -3.18
C HIS A 251 -5.43 10.38 -3.77
N THR A 252 -6.08 11.20 -2.95
CA THR A 252 -7.13 12.14 -3.36
C THR A 252 -6.99 13.40 -2.52
N THR A 253 -7.10 14.55 -3.15
CA THR A 253 -6.87 15.87 -2.55
C THR A 253 -7.81 16.91 -3.19
N GLY A 254 -7.68 18.17 -2.78
CA GLY A 254 -8.28 19.29 -3.51
C GLY A 254 -9.81 19.37 -3.50
N GLU A 255 -10.33 20.15 -4.44
CA GLU A 255 -11.76 20.55 -4.47
C GLU A 255 -12.73 19.38 -4.67
N ALA A 256 -12.27 18.27 -5.27
CA ALA A 256 -13.13 17.11 -5.53
C ALA A 256 -13.56 16.42 -4.22
N LEU A 257 -12.70 16.43 -3.20
CA LEU A 257 -13.05 15.94 -1.86
C LEU A 257 -14.26 16.71 -1.33
N ASP A 258 -14.17 18.04 -1.27
CA ASP A 258 -15.21 18.89 -0.72
C ASP A 258 -16.48 18.92 -1.58
N ARG A 259 -16.33 18.85 -2.90
CA ARG A 259 -17.46 18.94 -3.85
C ARG A 259 -18.47 17.79 -3.70
N TYR A 260 -18.01 16.57 -3.41
CA TYR A 260 -18.87 15.38 -3.36
C TYR A 260 -19.15 14.88 -1.95
N ARG A 261 -18.46 15.45 -0.95
CA ARG A 261 -18.64 15.15 0.47
C ARG A 261 -20.07 15.45 0.92
N SER A 262 -20.61 14.60 1.78
CA SER A 262 -21.87 14.87 2.50
C SER A 262 -21.71 14.80 4.01
N SER A 263 -20.67 14.14 4.51
CA SER A 263 -20.34 14.12 5.93
C SER A 263 -19.82 15.47 6.40
N ALA A 264 -20.04 15.80 7.68
CA ALA A 264 -19.42 16.97 8.30
C ALA A 264 -17.90 16.76 8.47
N LEU A 265 -17.17 17.82 8.82
CA LEU A 265 -15.76 17.74 9.22
C LEU A 265 -15.55 16.60 10.24
N GLY A 266 -14.54 15.77 10.02
CA GLY A 266 -14.29 14.55 10.80
C GLY A 266 -14.93 13.29 10.21
N GLY A 267 -15.79 13.44 9.21
CA GLY A 267 -16.43 12.33 8.52
C GLY A 267 -15.55 11.54 7.54
N MET A 268 -14.33 12.00 7.27
CA MET A 268 -13.46 11.45 6.21
C MET A 268 -12.17 10.80 6.73
N GLY A 269 -12.03 10.49 8.02
CA GLY A 269 -10.76 10.01 8.60
C GLY A 269 -10.27 8.63 8.14
N HIS A 270 -11.01 7.58 8.46
CA HIS A 270 -10.66 6.17 8.27
C HIS A 270 -11.92 5.31 8.23
N ALA A 271 -11.96 4.32 7.33
CA ALA A 271 -13.16 3.57 6.97
C ALA A 271 -14.36 4.47 6.69
N CYS A 272 -14.08 5.60 6.03
CA CYS A 272 -14.92 6.80 6.06
C CYS A 272 -15.87 6.87 4.85
N GLU A 273 -16.55 8.01 4.65
CA GLU A 273 -17.42 8.23 3.49
C GLU A 273 -16.68 7.99 2.16
N LEU A 274 -15.45 8.49 2.04
CA LEU A 274 -14.66 8.39 0.81
C LEU A 274 -14.32 6.96 0.47
N GLU A 275 -13.65 6.27 1.38
CA GLU A 275 -13.17 4.91 1.18
C GLU A 275 -14.33 3.95 0.98
N THR A 276 -15.39 4.11 1.78
CA THR A 276 -16.61 3.30 1.64
C THR A 276 -17.25 3.54 0.28
N SER A 277 -17.32 4.79 -0.19
CA SER A 277 -17.88 5.11 -1.51
C SER A 277 -17.03 4.51 -2.63
N MET A 278 -15.71 4.65 -2.58
CA MET A 278 -14.79 4.06 -3.56
C MET A 278 -14.90 2.53 -3.57
N MET A 279 -14.98 1.88 -2.42
CA MET A 279 -15.15 0.43 -2.34
C MET A 279 -16.52 -0.03 -2.82
N LEU A 280 -17.60 0.73 -2.59
CA LEU A 280 -18.90 0.45 -3.20
C LEU A 280 -18.88 0.53 -4.73
N HIS A 281 -18.01 1.36 -5.30
CA HIS A 281 -17.81 1.42 -6.74
C HIS A 281 -16.92 0.28 -7.26
N LEU A 282 -15.83 -0.02 -6.56
CA LEU A 282 -14.79 -0.95 -7.01
C LEU A 282 -15.12 -2.43 -6.75
N ARG A 283 -15.71 -2.73 -5.58
CA ARG A 283 -16.06 -4.07 -5.10
C ARG A 283 -17.28 -4.02 -4.15
N PRO A 284 -18.47 -3.68 -4.64
CA PRO A 284 -19.67 -3.57 -3.81
C PRO A 284 -19.96 -4.85 -3.01
N GLU A 285 -19.64 -6.03 -3.54
CA GLU A 285 -19.86 -7.33 -2.90
C GLU A 285 -18.98 -7.56 -1.65
N SER A 286 -17.93 -6.76 -1.47
CA SER A 286 -17.04 -6.81 -0.31
C SER A 286 -17.40 -5.82 0.79
N VAL A 287 -18.40 -4.97 0.57
CA VAL A 287 -18.80 -3.91 1.51
C VAL A 287 -20.04 -4.36 2.28
N HIS A 288 -19.92 -4.41 3.60
CA HIS A 288 -21.00 -4.77 4.52
C HIS A 288 -21.64 -3.51 5.11
N LEU A 289 -22.34 -2.73 4.30
CA LEU A 289 -22.93 -1.44 4.71
C LEU A 289 -23.84 -1.55 5.93
N GLU A 290 -24.49 -2.70 6.16
CA GLU A 290 -25.31 -2.95 7.35
C GLU A 290 -24.50 -2.91 8.66
N ARG A 291 -23.18 -3.07 8.57
CA ARG A 291 -22.24 -2.99 9.69
C ARG A 291 -21.64 -1.59 9.85
N ALA A 292 -21.79 -0.71 8.87
CA ALA A 292 -21.20 0.62 8.85
C ALA A 292 -21.81 1.50 9.96
N ARG A 293 -20.96 2.22 10.70
CA ARG A 293 -21.39 3.13 11.78
C ARG A 293 -20.69 4.46 11.64
N ARG A 294 -21.42 5.54 11.94
CA ARG A 294 -20.86 6.88 12.10
C ARG A 294 -20.05 6.91 13.39
N GLU A 295 -18.76 7.18 13.27
CA GLU A 295 -17.77 7.28 14.34
C GLU A 295 -17.06 8.64 14.23
N THR A 296 -17.81 9.71 14.53
CA THR A 296 -17.33 11.10 14.42
C THR A 296 -17.25 11.83 15.76
N ASP A 297 -17.49 11.12 16.87
CA ASP A 297 -17.46 11.65 18.24
C ASP A 297 -16.11 11.35 18.93
N PHE A 298 -15.03 11.44 18.16
CA PHE A 298 -13.67 11.29 18.66
C PHE A 298 -13.17 12.60 19.30
N ILE A 299 -12.18 12.49 20.19
CA ILE A 299 -11.64 13.65 20.90
C ILE A 299 -10.95 14.58 19.89
N SER A 300 -11.52 15.76 19.69
CA SER A 300 -11.04 16.75 18.73
C SER A 300 -11.08 18.17 19.29
N THR A 301 -10.22 19.02 18.76
CA THR A 301 -10.14 20.45 19.01
C THR A 301 -9.80 21.18 17.71
N PRO A 302 -9.91 22.51 17.63
CA PRO A 302 -9.40 23.25 16.48
C PRO A 302 -7.90 23.03 16.20
N GLU A 303 -7.13 22.62 17.21
CA GLU A 303 -5.68 22.42 17.12
C GLU A 303 -5.27 20.97 16.81
N TYR A 304 -6.22 20.03 16.86
CA TYR A 304 -6.03 18.62 16.54
C TYR A 304 -7.37 17.96 16.23
N PHE A 305 -7.55 17.50 15.00
CA PHE A 305 -8.69 16.68 14.61
C PHE A 305 -8.30 15.73 13.47
N MET A 306 -8.98 14.59 13.40
CA MET A 306 -8.87 13.66 12.27
C MET A 306 -9.93 14.01 11.22
N ASP A 307 -9.53 14.01 9.96
CA ASP A 307 -10.39 13.97 8.78
C ASP A 307 -9.57 13.28 7.67
N TRP A 308 -9.84 13.52 6.38
CA TRP A 308 -9.02 12.91 5.32
C TRP A 308 -7.53 13.24 5.44
N SER A 309 -7.23 14.46 5.89
CA SER A 309 -5.91 14.84 6.37
C SER A 309 -6.02 15.24 7.83
N GLU A 310 -5.01 14.86 8.63
CA GLU A 310 -4.84 15.37 9.99
C GLU A 310 -4.83 16.90 9.98
N GLY A 311 -5.67 17.50 10.82
CA GLY A 311 -5.90 18.94 10.85
C GLY A 311 -5.53 19.58 12.19
N GLY A 312 -5.31 20.89 12.14
CA GLY A 312 -4.82 21.68 13.27
C GLY A 312 -3.30 21.87 13.25
N ARG A 313 -2.75 22.40 14.35
CA ARG A 313 -1.31 22.68 14.47
C ARG A 313 -0.52 21.53 15.09
N LEU A 314 -1.19 20.67 15.85
CA LEU A 314 -0.56 19.58 16.57
C LEU A 314 -0.61 18.30 15.73
N ILE A 315 0.48 17.56 15.77
CA ILE A 315 0.56 16.20 15.24
C ILE A 315 0.58 15.28 16.45
N ALA A 316 -0.41 14.39 16.54
CA ALA A 316 -0.56 13.46 17.65
C ALA A 316 -0.98 12.09 17.14
N ASN A 317 -0.74 11.08 17.98
CA ASN A 317 -1.04 9.70 17.65
C ASN A 317 -1.60 8.97 18.89
N PRO A 318 -2.80 9.35 19.36
CA PRO A 318 -3.41 8.72 20.51
C PRO A 318 -3.78 7.25 20.23
N PRO A 319 -3.91 6.41 21.26
CA PRO A 319 -4.53 5.09 21.10
C PRO A 319 -5.94 5.23 20.50
N TRP A 320 -6.24 4.50 19.43
CA TRP A 320 -7.57 4.55 18.80
C TRP A 320 -8.72 4.13 19.72
N THR A 321 -8.42 3.40 20.81
CA THR A 321 -9.41 3.06 21.84
C THR A 321 -9.94 4.26 22.60
N ASP A 322 -9.24 5.39 22.57
CA ASP A 322 -9.69 6.61 23.22
C ASP A 322 -10.79 7.30 22.40
N ASP A 323 -10.89 6.97 21.10
CA ASP A 323 -11.65 7.74 20.11
C ASP A 323 -12.67 6.91 19.31
N THR A 324 -12.47 5.59 19.16
CA THR A 324 -13.37 4.72 18.40
C THR A 324 -13.50 3.34 19.06
N THR A 325 -14.72 2.78 18.96
CA THR A 325 -15.00 1.42 19.43
C THR A 325 -15.01 0.41 18.29
N THR A 326 -15.26 0.83 17.05
CA THR A 326 -15.38 -0.05 15.89
C THR A 326 -14.14 -0.09 15.02
N GLY A 327 -13.20 0.84 15.23
CA GLY A 327 -11.99 0.99 14.43
C GLY A 327 -12.15 1.92 13.24
N ALA A 328 -13.35 2.46 12.99
CA ALA A 328 -13.55 3.53 12.02
C ALA A 328 -13.35 4.91 12.67
N TYR A 329 -12.91 5.89 11.88
CA TYR A 329 -12.87 7.33 12.19
C TYR A 329 -13.60 8.09 11.08
N GLY A 330 -14.90 8.25 11.17
CA GLY A 330 -15.63 8.97 10.14
C GLY A 330 -17.07 8.51 9.96
N ASP A 331 -17.66 8.92 8.85
CA ASP A 331 -19.06 8.69 8.56
C ASP A 331 -19.28 7.91 7.27
N PRO A 332 -19.16 6.57 7.30
CA PRO A 332 -19.46 5.73 6.14
C PRO A 332 -20.95 5.70 5.78
N THR A 333 -21.86 6.21 6.62
CA THR A 333 -23.31 6.03 6.46
C THR A 333 -23.90 6.82 5.29
N VAL A 334 -23.16 7.82 4.80
CA VAL A 334 -23.54 8.68 3.65
C VAL A 334 -22.81 8.28 2.36
N ALA A 335 -22.10 7.16 2.37
CA ALA A 335 -21.34 6.66 1.23
C ALA A 335 -22.25 6.14 0.11
N THR A 336 -21.83 6.34 -1.14
CA THR A 336 -22.54 5.81 -2.32
C THR A 336 -21.55 5.41 -3.41
N ALA A 337 -21.91 4.41 -4.23
CA ALA A 337 -21.08 3.99 -5.37
C ALA A 337 -20.85 5.13 -6.39
N GLU A 338 -21.84 6.02 -6.58
CA GLU A 338 -21.70 7.16 -7.50
C GLU A 338 -20.65 8.17 -7.01
N LYS A 339 -20.59 8.45 -5.69
CA LYS A 339 -19.49 9.24 -5.12
C LYS A 339 -18.15 8.55 -5.34
N GLY A 340 -18.10 7.23 -5.17
CA GLY A 340 -16.90 6.43 -5.39
C GLY A 340 -16.36 6.54 -6.81
N ARG A 341 -17.24 6.44 -7.81
CA ARG A 341 -16.89 6.65 -9.22
C ARG A 341 -16.29 8.03 -9.45
N ARG A 342 -16.96 9.08 -8.95
CA ARG A 342 -16.52 10.48 -9.13
C ARG A 342 -15.19 10.77 -8.45
N TRP A 343 -14.97 10.25 -7.23
CA TRP A 343 -13.69 10.43 -6.54
C TRP A 343 -12.57 9.62 -7.19
N LEU A 344 -12.85 8.43 -7.73
CA LEU A 344 -11.85 7.68 -8.50
C LEU A 344 -11.43 8.46 -9.76
N GLU A 345 -12.39 9.01 -10.51
CA GLU A 345 -12.12 9.86 -11.68
C GLU A 345 -11.29 11.09 -11.30
N ALA A 346 -11.66 11.77 -10.21
CA ALA A 346 -10.90 12.91 -9.69
C ALA A 346 -9.48 12.52 -9.27
N ALA A 347 -9.32 11.44 -8.52
CA ALA A 347 -8.02 10.94 -8.06
C ALA A 347 -7.09 10.57 -9.23
N VAL A 348 -7.63 9.99 -10.29
CA VAL A 348 -6.87 9.71 -11.52
C VAL A 348 -6.43 11.00 -12.21
N ALA A 349 -7.34 11.98 -12.34
CA ALA A 349 -7.01 13.28 -12.93
C ALA A 349 -5.93 14.03 -12.12
N GLU A 350 -6.10 14.11 -10.80
CA GLU A 350 -5.10 14.70 -9.88
C GLU A 350 -3.75 13.99 -10.00
N LYS A 351 -3.73 12.66 -10.09
CA LYS A 351 -2.48 11.92 -10.24
C LYS A 351 -1.77 12.27 -11.56
N ILE A 352 -2.51 12.48 -12.64
CA ILE A 352 -1.94 12.93 -13.93
C ILE A 352 -1.34 14.34 -13.78
N GLU A 353 -2.01 15.24 -13.07
CA GLU A 353 -1.48 16.58 -12.77
C GLU A 353 -0.19 16.50 -11.94
N SER A 354 -0.15 15.65 -10.90
CA SER A 354 1.07 15.38 -10.13
C SER A 354 2.20 14.82 -10.99
N ILE A 355 1.90 13.95 -11.94
CA ILE A 355 2.89 13.41 -12.89
C ILE A 355 3.46 14.52 -13.76
N ASP A 356 2.62 15.41 -14.28
CA ASP A 356 3.06 16.53 -15.11
C ASP A 356 3.91 17.52 -14.28
N GLU A 357 3.54 17.79 -13.03
CA GLU A 357 4.33 18.61 -12.11
C GLU A 357 5.69 17.96 -11.77
N VAL A 358 5.72 16.65 -11.51
CA VAL A 358 6.97 15.89 -11.31
C VAL A 358 7.91 16.04 -12.52
N ARG A 359 7.37 15.90 -13.74
CA ARG A 359 8.13 16.07 -14.98
C ARG A 359 8.66 17.49 -15.14
N GLU A 360 7.84 18.49 -14.83
CA GLU A 360 8.24 19.89 -14.89
C GLU A 360 9.33 20.24 -13.85
N GLN A 361 9.17 19.77 -12.61
CA GLN A 361 10.15 19.96 -11.54
C GLN A 361 11.48 19.30 -11.87
N HIS A 362 11.47 18.12 -12.50
CA HIS A 362 12.67 17.45 -12.99
C HIS A 362 13.34 18.27 -14.12
N ARG A 363 12.57 18.67 -15.14
CA ARG A 363 13.07 19.46 -16.29
C ARG A 363 13.71 20.78 -15.86
N ARG A 364 13.03 21.56 -15.01
CA ARG A 364 13.56 22.84 -14.50
C ARG A 364 14.85 22.67 -13.71
N ARG A 365 14.95 21.62 -12.89
CA ARG A 365 16.19 21.32 -12.16
C ARG A 365 17.31 20.91 -13.08
N ALA A 366 17.04 20.06 -14.07
CA ALA A 366 18.03 19.65 -15.07
C ALA A 366 18.58 20.87 -15.82
N ALA A 367 17.71 21.77 -16.31
CA ALA A 367 18.11 23.03 -16.94
C ALA A 367 18.98 23.89 -16.02
N ARG A 368 18.57 24.07 -14.76
CA ARG A 368 19.33 24.86 -13.77
C ARG A 368 20.67 24.23 -13.39
N ARG A 369 20.80 22.90 -13.40
CA ARG A 369 22.08 22.21 -13.21
C ARG A 369 23.02 22.48 -14.39
N ALA A 370 22.49 22.39 -15.62
CA ALA A 370 23.25 22.66 -16.84
C ALA A 370 23.75 24.12 -16.90
N GLU A 371 22.90 25.09 -16.55
CA GLU A 371 23.27 26.52 -16.51
C GLU A 371 24.37 26.83 -15.49
N ARG A 372 24.34 26.18 -14.32
CA ARG A 372 25.22 26.53 -13.20
C ARG A 372 26.54 25.75 -13.20
N GLY A 373 26.67 24.69 -13.98
CA GLY A 373 27.86 23.83 -14.00
C GLY A 373 28.20 23.18 -12.64
N LEU A 374 27.25 23.17 -11.69
CA LEU A 374 27.50 22.79 -10.28
C LEU A 374 27.62 21.28 -10.07
N PHE A 375 27.34 20.48 -11.08
CA PHE A 375 27.46 19.03 -11.06
C PHE A 375 28.10 18.62 -12.38
N GLY A 376 29.40 18.32 -12.34
CA GLY A 376 30.18 17.96 -13.52
C GLY A 376 29.46 16.89 -14.35
N GLY A 377 29.41 17.11 -15.66
CA GLY A 377 28.77 16.20 -16.59
C GLY A 377 29.53 14.88 -16.70
N SER A 378 28.85 13.79 -16.37
CA SER A 378 28.76 12.51 -17.11
C SER A 378 28.22 11.45 -16.17
#